data_AF-A0A416XX62-F1
#
_entry.id   AF-A0A416XX62-F1
#
_cell.length_a   1.000
_cell.length_b   1.000
_cell.length_c   1.000
_cell.angle_alpha   90.00
_cell.angle_beta   90.00
_cell.angle_gamma   90.00
#
_symmetry.space_group_name_H-M   'P 1'
#
loop_
_entity.id
_entity.type
_entity.pdbx_description
1 polymer ?
#
loop_
_entity_poly.entity_id
_entity_poly.type
_entity_poly.pdbx_seq_one_letter_code
_entity_poly.pdbx_strand_id
1 'polypeptide(L)'
;MKLYHKIFKSRDDMSVYLENMEPLISYDEELLNRLTNAHNTDELHDAKCSILKDFYDIYAFDASDAEFPEPIGHFDDEKEKRKFIRKKILLQDMAFYLGSVYKKYHSIIYQAHNRLPEIELKKLAIDYNEIYWKAMEDYIAALVTGEQHAVTASFVLPSLIEQGLGMVLQNRMLFKCIMQLNDLTEEEKKIIEPFLHNDKILFYGTEKFTMEKLYRLFVEKGVLKNATDNEMILTGVGQNGKRKLSRTLGGLLNSNFAKEEILPEYLAVMQNFFIKLNIRNCIMHGLGKTFDYLNIGLVSIMFQLLWDIVDCEIFKD
;
A
#
# COMPACT_ATOMS: atom_id res chain seq x y z
N MET A 1 11.68 17.08 -14.91
CA MET A 1 12.15 15.72 -15.24
C MET A 1 11.95 15.43 -16.73
N LYS A 2 12.97 14.86 -17.40
CA LYS A 2 12.90 14.52 -18.83
C LYS A 2 12.61 13.03 -18.99
N LEU A 3 11.41 12.70 -19.46
CA LEU A 3 11.02 11.33 -19.81
C LEU A 3 11.84 10.83 -21.01
N TYR A 4 12.09 9.53 -21.06
CA TYR A 4 12.89 8.91 -22.12
C TYR A 4 12.27 7.60 -22.59
N HIS A 5 12.47 7.30 -23.87
CA HIS A 5 11.95 6.11 -24.52
C HIS A 5 12.64 4.84 -23.99
N LYS A 6 11.89 3.93 -23.35
CA LYS A 6 12.41 2.68 -22.80
C LYS A 6 12.38 1.53 -23.81
N ILE A 7 13.45 0.74 -23.83
CA ILE A 7 13.58 -0.45 -24.67
C ILE A 7 13.69 -1.68 -23.78
N PHE A 8 12.59 -2.41 -23.63
CA PHE A 8 12.57 -3.70 -22.94
C PHE A 8 12.95 -4.82 -23.89
N LYS A 9 13.73 -5.79 -23.41
CA LYS A 9 14.12 -7.00 -24.13
C LYS A 9 13.88 -8.25 -23.29
N SER A 10 13.62 -9.36 -23.96
CA SER A 10 13.51 -10.67 -23.33
C SER A 10 14.86 -11.38 -23.29
N ARG A 11 15.13 -12.10 -22.21
CA ARG A 11 16.18 -13.11 -22.14
C ARG A 11 15.65 -14.47 -22.62
N ASP A 12 16.56 -15.42 -22.81
CA ASP A 12 16.24 -16.79 -23.21
C ASP A 12 15.33 -17.50 -22.19
N ASP A 13 15.40 -17.12 -20.91
CA ASP A 13 14.56 -17.63 -19.83
C ASP A 13 13.19 -16.92 -19.74
N MET A 14 12.85 -16.08 -20.72
CA MET A 14 11.63 -15.26 -20.80
C MET A 14 11.54 -14.11 -19.78
N SER A 15 12.56 -13.89 -18.95
CA SER A 15 12.63 -12.70 -18.10
C SER A 15 12.82 -11.45 -18.96
N VAL A 16 12.21 -10.35 -18.55
CA VAL A 16 12.31 -9.06 -19.26
C VAL A 16 13.27 -8.14 -18.52
N TYR A 17 14.20 -7.52 -19.26
CA TYR A 17 15.12 -6.51 -18.75
C TYR A 17 15.03 -5.22 -19.58
N LEU A 18 15.43 -4.10 -18.99
CA LEU A 18 15.53 -2.82 -19.66
C LEU A 18 16.94 -2.68 -20.26
N GLU A 19 17.05 -2.44 -21.56
CA GLU A 19 18.33 -2.36 -22.27
C GLU A 19 19.03 -1.02 -22.04
N ASN A 20 18.29 0.08 -22.15
CA ASN A 20 18.81 1.44 -22.02
C ASN A 20 18.60 2.00 -20.60
N MET A 21 19.31 1.42 -19.64
CA MET A 21 19.23 1.76 -18.20
C MET A 21 19.88 3.10 -17.83
N GLU A 22 20.78 3.65 -18.64
CA GLU A 22 21.58 4.83 -18.23
C GLU A 22 20.74 6.05 -17.81
N PRO A 23 19.68 6.45 -18.54
CA PRO A 23 18.87 7.60 -18.15
C PRO A 23 18.08 7.36 -16.84
N LEU A 24 17.73 6.11 -16.54
CA LEU A 24 17.08 5.73 -15.28
C LEU A 24 18.01 5.95 -14.08
N ILE A 25 19.32 5.68 -14.20
CA ILE A 25 20.26 5.83 -13.08
C ILE A 25 20.33 7.30 -12.63
N SER A 26 20.49 8.22 -13.58
CA SER A 26 20.50 9.67 -13.29
C SER A 26 19.18 10.13 -12.68
N TYR A 27 18.07 9.51 -13.09
CA TYR A 27 16.76 9.85 -12.59
C TYR A 27 16.52 9.35 -11.15
N ASP A 28 16.93 8.11 -10.87
CA ASP A 28 16.92 7.55 -9.52
C ASP A 28 17.72 8.43 -8.55
N GLU A 29 18.88 8.95 -8.98
CA GLU A 29 19.70 9.85 -8.18
C GLU A 29 18.98 11.18 -7.89
N GLU A 30 18.30 11.76 -8.87
CA GLU A 30 17.50 12.98 -8.68
C GLU A 30 16.37 12.76 -7.67
N LEU A 31 15.64 11.65 -7.76
CA LEU A 31 14.57 11.31 -6.82
C LEU A 31 15.12 11.02 -5.42
N LEU A 32 16.20 10.25 -5.33
CA LEU A 32 16.85 9.92 -4.07
C LEU A 32 17.33 11.18 -3.34
N ASN A 33 17.90 12.13 -4.08
CA ASN A 33 18.35 13.41 -3.53
C ASN A 33 17.21 14.23 -2.91
N ARG A 34 15.97 14.11 -3.41
CA ARG A 34 14.82 14.78 -2.79
C ARG A 34 14.51 14.20 -1.41
N LEU A 35 14.57 12.87 -1.27
CA LEU A 35 14.35 12.20 0.01
C LEU A 35 15.47 12.49 1.02
N THR A 36 16.73 12.47 0.57
CA THR A 36 17.89 12.63 1.47
C THR A 36 18.18 14.08 1.86
N ASN A 37 17.74 15.06 1.06
CA ASN A 37 17.92 16.47 1.37
C ASN A 37 16.75 17.08 2.17
N ALA A 38 15.67 16.35 2.42
CA ALA A 38 14.58 16.82 3.26
C ALA A 38 15.09 17.10 4.68
N HIS A 39 14.83 18.30 5.21
CA HIS A 39 15.32 18.74 6.51
C HIS A 39 14.33 18.52 7.66
N ASN A 40 13.08 18.25 7.34
CA ASN A 40 12.00 18.02 8.30
C ASN A 40 10.95 17.04 7.75
N THR A 41 9.98 16.69 8.58
CA THR A 41 8.91 15.73 8.27
C THR A 41 8.04 16.21 7.11
N ASP A 42 7.75 17.51 7.04
CA ASP A 42 6.86 18.08 6.03
C ASP A 42 7.54 18.08 4.65
N GLU A 43 8.81 18.50 4.60
CA GLU A 43 9.63 18.41 3.39
C GLU A 43 9.80 16.96 2.90
N LEU A 44 9.96 16.01 3.83
CA LEU A 44 10.06 14.60 3.49
C LEU A 44 8.72 14.07 2.93
N HIS A 45 7.61 14.46 3.55
CA HIS A 45 6.27 14.12 3.07
C HIS A 45 6.02 14.67 1.66
N ASP A 46 6.35 15.93 1.42
CA ASP A 46 6.24 16.58 0.11
C ASP A 46 7.13 15.87 -0.94
N ALA A 47 8.35 15.48 -0.56
CA ALA A 47 9.25 14.73 -1.44
C ALA A 47 8.65 13.37 -1.82
N LYS A 48 8.13 12.59 -0.86
CA LYS A 48 7.44 11.32 -1.13
C LYS A 48 6.26 11.52 -2.09
N CYS A 49 5.39 12.48 -1.81
CA CYS A 49 4.23 12.80 -2.66
C CYS A 49 4.66 13.20 -4.09
N SER A 50 5.71 14.01 -4.22
CA SER A 50 6.28 14.37 -5.52
C SER A 50 6.82 13.15 -6.29
N ILE A 51 7.52 12.23 -5.62
CA ILE A 51 8.05 11.01 -6.26
C ILE A 51 6.90 10.12 -6.76
N LEU A 52 5.82 9.98 -5.98
CA LEU A 52 4.65 9.21 -6.39
C LEU A 52 3.94 9.83 -7.61
N LYS A 53 3.89 11.17 -7.71
CA LYS A 53 3.39 11.88 -8.92
C LYS A 53 4.27 11.60 -10.12
N ASP A 54 5.59 11.76 -9.98
CA ASP A 54 6.51 11.53 -11.08
C ASP A 54 6.45 10.07 -11.58
N PHE A 55 6.29 9.11 -10.67
CA PHE A 55 6.07 7.69 -11.03
C PHE A 55 4.82 7.52 -11.91
N TYR A 56 3.73 8.22 -11.60
CA TYR A 56 2.51 8.14 -12.41
C TYR A 56 2.75 8.66 -13.82
N ASP A 57 3.45 9.79 -13.95
CA ASP A 57 3.78 10.40 -15.24
C ASP A 57 4.72 9.52 -16.07
N ILE A 58 5.70 8.88 -15.43
CA ILE A 58 6.58 7.88 -16.05
C ILE A 58 5.75 6.74 -16.61
N TYR A 59 4.98 6.09 -15.75
CA TYR A 59 4.18 4.94 -16.16
C TYR A 59 3.20 5.31 -17.29
N ALA A 60 2.57 6.49 -17.23
CA ALA A 60 1.66 6.96 -18.26
C ALA A 60 2.37 7.11 -19.62
N PHE A 61 3.58 7.68 -19.61
CA PHE A 61 4.43 7.78 -20.79
C PHE A 61 4.84 6.41 -21.32
N ASP A 62 5.41 5.54 -20.49
CA ASP A 62 5.93 4.23 -20.92
C ASP A 62 4.83 3.28 -21.37
N ALA A 63 3.64 3.34 -20.76
CA ALA A 63 2.48 2.57 -21.22
C ALA A 63 2.00 2.93 -22.64
N SER A 64 2.51 4.04 -23.21
CA SER A 64 2.22 4.48 -24.57
C SER A 64 3.43 4.46 -25.50
N ASP A 65 4.64 4.67 -24.98
CA ASP A 65 5.84 4.93 -25.77
C ASP A 65 6.87 3.78 -25.72
N ALA A 66 6.93 2.99 -24.65
CA ALA A 66 8.01 2.01 -24.49
C ALA A 66 7.95 0.86 -25.52
N GLU A 67 9.11 0.45 -26.02
CA GLU A 67 9.28 -0.78 -26.78
C GLU A 67 9.24 -1.97 -25.81
N PHE A 68 8.28 -2.86 -25.99
CA PHE A 68 8.15 -4.08 -25.18
C PHE A 68 8.24 -5.32 -26.07
N PRO A 69 8.96 -6.38 -25.64
CA PRO A 69 9.11 -7.57 -26.46
C PRO A 69 7.74 -8.22 -26.71
N GLU A 70 7.56 -8.74 -27.92
CA GLU A 70 6.33 -9.42 -28.32
C GLU A 70 6.03 -10.57 -27.35
N PRO A 71 4.88 -10.54 -26.63
CA PRO A 71 4.59 -11.55 -25.62
C PRO A 71 4.26 -12.89 -26.26
N ILE A 72 4.84 -13.96 -25.74
CA ILE A 72 4.57 -15.33 -26.19
C ILE A 72 3.36 -15.89 -25.44
N GLY A 73 2.35 -16.35 -26.16
CA GLY A 73 1.14 -16.96 -25.59
C GLY A 73 -0.09 -16.80 -26.48
N HIS A 74 -1.21 -17.33 -26.01
CA HIS A 74 -2.53 -17.09 -26.62
C HIS A 74 -3.15 -15.81 -26.02
N PHE A 75 -3.71 -14.98 -26.89
CA PHE A 75 -4.53 -13.82 -26.52
C PHE A 75 -5.81 -13.89 -27.33
N ASP A 76 -6.95 -13.64 -26.69
CA ASP A 76 -8.25 -13.67 -27.37
C ASP A 76 -8.39 -12.49 -28.34
N ASP A 77 -7.78 -11.35 -28.01
CA ASP A 77 -7.74 -10.17 -28.86
C ASP A 77 -6.54 -9.23 -28.58
N GLU A 78 -6.34 -8.27 -29.48
CA GLU A 78 -5.28 -7.25 -29.36
C GLU A 78 -5.45 -6.34 -28.14
N LYS A 79 -6.67 -6.19 -27.60
CA LYS A 79 -6.91 -5.37 -26.41
C LYS A 79 -6.42 -6.10 -25.15
N GLU A 80 -6.61 -7.40 -25.06
CA GLU A 80 -6.06 -8.25 -24.02
C GLU A 80 -4.54 -8.22 -24.05
N LYS A 81 -3.93 -8.42 -25.23
CA LYS A 81 -2.49 -8.32 -25.42
C LYS A 81 -1.93 -6.96 -24.97
N ARG A 82 -2.55 -5.84 -25.39
CA ARG A 82 -2.16 -4.49 -24.92
C ARG A 82 -2.28 -4.33 -23.41
N LYS A 83 -3.34 -4.88 -22.80
CA LYS A 83 -3.52 -4.86 -21.34
C LYS A 83 -2.43 -5.65 -20.62
N PHE A 84 -2.04 -6.80 -21.17
CA PHE A 84 -0.94 -7.61 -20.66
C PHE A 84 0.38 -6.83 -20.70
N ILE A 85 0.74 -6.24 -21.85
CA ILE A 85 1.97 -5.45 -22.02
C ILE A 85 1.99 -4.28 -21.02
N ARG A 86 0.92 -3.49 -20.94
CA ARG A 86 0.81 -2.37 -19.98
C ARG A 86 0.93 -2.81 -18.52
N LYS A 87 0.49 -4.02 -18.19
CA LYS A 87 0.66 -4.59 -16.84
C LYS A 87 2.11 -4.97 -16.58
N LYS A 88 2.84 -5.44 -17.59
CA LYS A 88 4.27 -5.75 -17.48
C LYS A 88 5.13 -4.51 -17.38
N ILE A 89 4.86 -3.48 -18.18
CA ILE A 89 5.51 -2.16 -18.06
C ILE A 89 5.30 -1.60 -16.64
N LEU A 90 4.06 -1.60 -16.14
CA LEU A 90 3.77 -1.15 -14.77
C LEU A 90 4.61 -1.87 -13.70
N LEU A 91 4.75 -3.19 -13.82
CA LEU A 91 5.52 -3.99 -12.87
C LEU A 91 7.02 -3.64 -12.92
N GLN A 92 7.56 -3.49 -14.13
CA GLN A 92 8.96 -3.10 -14.32
C GLN A 92 9.21 -1.68 -13.80
N ASP A 93 8.34 -0.74 -14.12
CA ASP A 93 8.47 0.64 -13.66
C ASP A 93 8.39 0.74 -12.14
N MET A 94 7.48 -0.02 -11.50
CA MET A 94 7.43 -0.07 -10.04
C MET A 94 8.75 -0.53 -9.45
N ALA A 95 9.31 -1.64 -9.93
CA ALA A 95 10.54 -2.17 -9.37
C ALA A 95 11.76 -1.30 -9.67
N PHE A 96 11.90 -0.82 -10.91
CA PHE A 96 13.06 -0.07 -11.37
C PHE A 96 13.09 1.37 -10.90
N TYR A 97 11.93 2.01 -10.72
CA TYR A 97 11.87 3.40 -10.25
C TYR A 97 11.58 3.43 -8.76
N LEU A 98 10.32 3.21 -8.38
CA LEU A 98 9.87 3.42 -7.01
C LEU A 98 10.60 2.48 -6.04
N GLY A 99 10.75 1.21 -6.42
CA GLY A 99 11.46 0.21 -5.63
C GLY A 99 12.95 0.49 -5.51
N SER A 100 13.62 0.92 -6.58
CA SER A 100 15.05 1.25 -6.57
C SER A 100 15.33 2.46 -5.68
N VAL A 101 14.54 3.53 -5.81
CA VAL A 101 14.69 4.76 -5.02
C VAL A 101 14.47 4.48 -3.54
N TYR A 102 13.37 3.81 -3.16
CA TYR A 102 13.13 3.46 -1.76
C TYR A 102 14.17 2.50 -1.21
N LYS A 103 14.61 1.50 -1.98
CA LYS A 103 15.69 0.61 -1.55
C LYS A 103 16.96 1.40 -1.20
N LYS A 104 17.40 2.30 -2.09
CA LYS A 104 18.59 3.15 -1.88
C LYS A 104 18.40 4.07 -0.67
N TYR A 105 17.22 4.67 -0.54
CA TYR A 105 16.88 5.52 0.60
C TYR A 105 16.94 4.77 1.92
N HIS A 106 16.35 3.58 2.00
CA HIS A 106 16.38 2.72 3.17
C HIS A 106 17.81 2.29 3.52
N SER A 107 18.63 1.97 2.52
CA SER A 107 20.06 1.68 2.74
C SER A 107 20.79 2.86 3.39
N ILE A 108 20.52 4.10 2.96
CA ILE A 108 21.13 5.30 3.55
C ILE A 108 20.68 5.47 5.01
N ILE A 109 19.38 5.34 5.30
CA ILE A 109 18.86 5.39 6.68
C ILE A 109 19.54 4.34 7.55
N TYR A 110 19.62 3.10 7.07
CA TYR A 110 20.22 2.00 7.81
C TYR A 110 21.72 2.22 8.04
N GLN A 111 22.46 2.70 7.04
CA GLN A 111 23.88 3.01 7.19
C GLN A 111 24.13 4.16 8.18
N ALA A 112 23.25 5.16 8.22
CA ALA A 112 23.38 6.31 9.11
C ALA A 112 23.01 5.98 10.57
N HIS A 113 22.03 5.12 10.78
CA HIS A 113 21.43 4.92 12.10
C HIS A 113 21.54 3.49 12.65
N ASN A 114 22.03 2.55 11.85
CA ASN A 114 22.06 1.12 12.13
C ASN A 114 20.69 0.53 12.50
N ARG A 115 19.60 1.15 11.99
CA ARG A 115 18.22 0.73 12.18
C ARG A 115 17.32 1.31 11.08
N LEU A 116 16.19 0.65 10.86
CA LEU A 116 15.06 1.14 10.06
C LEU A 116 13.91 1.53 11.01
N PRO A 117 12.86 2.22 10.53
CA PRO A 117 11.72 2.61 11.36
C PRO A 117 11.16 1.45 12.18
N GLU A 118 10.74 1.73 13.41
CA GLU A 118 10.07 0.77 14.27
C GLU A 118 8.57 1.10 14.25
N ILE A 119 7.71 0.09 14.09
CA ILE A 119 6.26 0.28 14.17
C ILE A 119 5.71 -0.49 15.36
N GLU A 120 4.69 0.08 16.02
CA GLU A 120 3.91 -0.62 17.02
C GLU A 120 2.52 -0.90 16.46
N LEU A 121 2.29 -2.14 16.03
CA LEU A 121 0.96 -2.63 15.68
C LEU A 121 0.27 -3.04 16.98
N LYS A 122 -0.72 -2.24 17.41
CA LYS A 122 -1.43 -2.46 18.68
C LYS A 122 -1.99 -3.88 18.75
N LYS A 123 -1.78 -4.51 19.91
CA LYS A 123 -2.03 -5.94 20.23
C LYS A 123 -3.35 -6.48 19.67
N LEU A 124 -3.23 -7.28 18.61
CA LEU A 124 -4.25 -8.22 18.16
C LEU A 124 -4.01 -9.59 18.81
N ALA A 125 -4.88 -10.58 18.56
CA ALA A 125 -4.65 -11.96 19.01
C ALA A 125 -3.36 -12.60 18.45
N ILE A 126 -2.78 -11.97 17.42
CA ILE A 126 -1.51 -12.31 16.78
C ILE A 126 -0.52 -11.19 17.10
N ASP A 127 0.70 -11.54 17.47
CA ASP A 127 1.79 -10.58 17.67
C ASP A 127 2.34 -10.12 16.31
N TYR A 128 1.68 -9.12 15.73
CA TYR A 128 2.12 -8.53 14.46
C TYR A 128 3.46 -7.79 14.56
N ASN A 129 3.91 -7.43 15.77
CA ASN A 129 5.23 -6.84 15.96
C ASN A 129 6.31 -7.91 15.75
N GLU A 130 6.12 -9.13 16.25
CA GLU A 130 7.02 -10.25 15.98
C GLU A 130 7.11 -10.54 14.47
N ILE A 131 5.96 -10.56 13.77
CA ILE A 131 5.92 -10.77 12.31
C ILE A 131 6.67 -9.64 11.58
N TYR A 132 6.44 -8.40 11.99
CA TYR A 132 7.14 -7.23 11.45
C TYR A 132 8.65 -7.35 11.63
N TRP A 133 9.12 -7.71 12.83
CA TRP A 133 10.55 -7.86 13.10
C TRP A 133 11.19 -8.94 12.23
N LYS A 134 10.51 -10.08 12.04
CA LYS A 134 11.00 -11.13 11.14
C LYS A 134 11.09 -10.67 9.68
N ALA A 135 10.11 -9.87 9.23
CA ALA A 135 10.16 -9.24 7.91
C ALA A 135 11.35 -8.28 7.80
N MET A 136 11.59 -7.48 8.85
CA MET A 136 12.64 -6.48 8.88
C MET A 136 14.03 -7.11 8.90
N GLU A 137 14.23 -8.16 9.69
CA GLU A 137 15.49 -8.93 9.74
C GLU A 137 15.86 -9.46 8.35
N ASP A 138 14.90 -10.09 7.66
CA ASP A 138 15.07 -10.62 6.30
C ASP A 138 15.39 -9.52 5.28
N TYR A 139 14.70 -8.38 5.38
CA TYR A 139 14.95 -7.24 4.50
C TYR A 139 16.31 -6.58 4.73
N ILE A 140 16.69 -6.35 5.99
CA ILE A 140 18.00 -5.78 6.34
C ILE A 140 19.11 -6.73 5.89
N ALA A 141 18.95 -8.04 6.09
CA ALA A 141 19.92 -9.03 5.60
C ALA A 141 20.12 -8.87 4.09
N ALA A 142 19.04 -8.81 3.32
CA ALA A 142 19.12 -8.64 1.87
C ALA A 142 19.73 -7.28 1.45
N LEU A 143 19.44 -6.20 2.16
CA LEU A 143 20.07 -4.89 1.93
C LEU A 143 21.58 -4.92 2.17
N VAL A 144 22.04 -5.61 3.22
CA VAL A 144 23.45 -5.67 3.62
C VAL A 144 24.26 -6.62 2.73
N THR A 145 23.71 -7.79 2.38
CA THR A 145 24.40 -8.78 1.54
C THR A 145 24.32 -8.47 0.05
N GLY A 146 23.44 -7.54 -0.35
CA GLY A 146 23.17 -7.24 -1.75
C GLY A 146 22.34 -8.31 -2.46
N GLU A 147 21.63 -9.14 -1.68
CA GLU A 147 20.72 -10.13 -2.23
C GLU A 147 19.55 -9.48 -2.98
N GLN A 148 19.05 -10.20 -3.98
CA GLN A 148 17.96 -9.70 -4.81
C GLN A 148 16.60 -9.89 -4.15
N HIS A 149 16.50 -10.72 -3.10
CA HIS A 149 15.23 -11.17 -2.53
C HIS A 149 15.21 -11.00 -1.01
N ALA A 150 14.05 -10.56 -0.50
CA ALA A 150 13.70 -10.67 0.91
C ALA A 150 12.43 -11.53 1.00
N VAL A 151 12.62 -12.84 1.11
CA VAL A 151 11.56 -13.85 0.92
C VAL A 151 10.51 -13.72 2.01
N THR A 152 10.91 -13.76 3.28
CA THR A 152 10.00 -13.66 4.42
C THR A 152 9.21 -12.35 4.34
N ALA A 153 9.89 -11.23 4.10
CA ALA A 153 9.28 -9.92 3.97
C ALA A 153 8.23 -9.89 2.85
N SER A 154 8.53 -10.49 1.69
CA SER A 154 7.64 -10.54 0.54
C SER A 154 6.29 -11.21 0.86
N PHE A 155 6.30 -12.28 1.67
CA PHE A 155 5.07 -13.01 2.02
C PHE A 155 4.24 -12.31 3.11
N VAL A 156 4.88 -11.65 4.08
CA VAL A 156 4.17 -11.14 5.26
C VAL A 156 3.69 -9.69 5.10
N LEU A 157 4.44 -8.85 4.38
CA LEU A 157 4.12 -7.42 4.24
C LEU A 157 2.73 -7.12 3.66
N PRO A 158 2.21 -7.86 2.64
CA PRO A 158 0.85 -7.63 2.15
C PRO A 158 -0.21 -7.75 3.25
N SER A 159 0.00 -8.66 4.22
CA SER A 159 -0.91 -8.84 5.34
C SER A 159 -0.76 -7.73 6.38
N LEU A 160 0.47 -7.31 6.67
CA LEU A 160 0.73 -6.17 7.58
C LEU A 160 0.11 -4.87 7.05
N ILE A 161 0.23 -4.62 5.73
CA ILE A 161 -0.36 -3.45 5.06
C ILE A 161 -1.89 -3.50 5.11
N GLU A 162 -2.50 -4.66 4.83
CA GLU A 162 -3.97 -4.83 4.93
C GLU A 162 -4.48 -4.54 6.34
N GLN A 163 -3.77 -5.02 7.38
CA GLN A 163 -4.13 -4.77 8.78
C GLN A 163 -3.92 -3.32 9.18
N GLY A 164 -2.75 -2.74 8.87
CA GLY A 164 -2.42 -1.35 9.17
C GLY A 164 -3.42 -0.39 8.52
N LEU A 165 -3.69 -0.56 7.22
CA LEU A 165 -4.64 0.28 6.50
C LEU A 165 -6.06 0.13 7.04
N GLY A 166 -6.48 -1.10 7.34
CA GLY A 166 -7.80 -1.37 7.92
C GLY A 166 -8.00 -0.69 9.27
N MET A 167 -6.99 -0.78 10.15
CA MET A 167 -7.00 -0.15 11.47
C MET A 167 -7.05 1.37 11.37
N VAL A 168 -6.19 1.98 10.55
CA VAL A 168 -6.11 3.45 10.46
C VAL A 168 -7.37 4.03 9.81
N LEU A 169 -7.91 3.40 8.75
CA LEU A 169 -9.18 3.83 8.15
C LEU A 169 -10.36 3.70 9.12
N GLN A 170 -10.43 2.59 9.87
CA GLN A 170 -11.47 2.39 10.88
C GLN A 170 -11.40 3.46 11.98
N ASN A 171 -10.21 3.71 12.53
CA ASN A 171 -10.00 4.73 13.55
C ASN A 171 -10.35 6.12 13.03
N ARG A 172 -9.92 6.48 11.80
CA ARG A 172 -10.22 7.77 11.20
C ARG A 172 -11.74 7.96 10.99
N MET A 173 -12.44 6.93 10.49
CA MET A 173 -13.91 6.96 10.37
C MET A 173 -14.58 7.11 11.73
N LEU A 174 -14.14 6.33 12.72
CA LEU A 174 -14.67 6.34 14.07
C LEU A 174 -14.56 7.73 14.70
N PHE A 175 -13.36 8.32 14.71
CA PHE A 175 -13.15 9.65 15.28
C PHE A 175 -13.93 10.74 14.54
N LYS A 176 -13.94 10.73 13.20
CA LYS A 176 -14.72 11.71 12.41
C LYS A 176 -16.21 11.63 12.72
N CYS A 177 -16.77 10.43 12.83
CA CYS A 177 -18.18 10.25 13.13
C CYS A 177 -18.50 10.70 14.58
N ILE A 178 -17.68 10.30 15.55
CA ILE A 178 -17.88 10.68 16.97
C ILE A 178 -17.86 12.20 17.14
N MET A 179 -16.93 12.91 16.48
CA MET A 179 -16.84 14.38 16.58
C MET A 179 -18.02 15.13 15.95
N GLN A 180 -18.79 14.48 15.08
CA GLN A 180 -19.97 15.07 14.46
C GLN A 180 -21.27 14.73 15.21
N LEU A 181 -21.21 13.82 16.20
CA LEU A 181 -22.39 13.46 16.99
C LEU A 181 -22.81 14.61 17.90
N ASN A 182 -24.08 14.98 17.80
CA ASN A 182 -24.75 15.93 18.68
C ASN A 182 -26.04 15.32 19.23
N ASP A 183 -26.58 15.90 20.30
CA ASP A 183 -27.87 15.52 20.89
C ASP A 183 -28.00 14.01 21.19
N LEU A 184 -27.05 13.50 21.97
CA LEU A 184 -27.02 12.10 22.38
C LEU A 184 -27.81 11.85 23.67
N THR A 185 -28.60 10.78 23.69
CA THR A 185 -29.21 10.24 24.91
C THR A 185 -28.15 9.64 25.84
N GLU A 186 -28.49 9.44 27.11
CA GLU A 186 -27.58 8.79 28.07
C GLU A 186 -27.22 7.35 27.66
N GLU A 187 -28.08 6.66 26.91
CA GLU A 187 -27.79 5.33 26.37
C GLU A 187 -26.80 5.39 25.21
N GLU A 188 -26.94 6.38 24.32
CA GLU A 188 -26.03 6.59 23.18
C GLU A 188 -24.65 7.04 23.65
N LYS A 189 -24.57 7.88 24.69
CA LYS A 189 -23.29 8.27 25.31
C LYS A 189 -22.50 7.06 25.82
N LYS A 190 -23.17 6.10 26.46
CA LYS A 190 -22.54 4.85 26.93
C LYS A 190 -21.98 3.98 25.79
N ILE A 191 -22.50 4.12 24.56
CA ILE A 191 -21.99 3.38 23.39
C ILE A 191 -20.65 3.98 22.94
N ILE A 192 -20.50 5.30 23.00
CA ILE A 192 -19.29 6.00 22.51
C ILE A 192 -18.21 6.17 23.57
N GLU A 193 -18.57 6.19 24.86
CA GLU A 193 -17.67 6.39 26.00
C GLU A 193 -16.42 5.48 25.95
N PRO A 194 -16.51 4.18 25.61
CA PRO A 194 -15.34 3.32 25.42
C PRO A 194 -14.33 3.84 24.37
N PHE A 195 -14.80 4.58 23.38
CA PHE A 195 -13.98 5.03 22.26
C PHE A 195 -13.47 6.47 22.43
N LEU A 196 -13.97 7.19 23.46
CA LEU A 196 -13.52 8.53 23.81
C LEU A 196 -12.24 8.52 24.66
N HIS A 197 -12.00 7.42 25.38
CA HIS A 197 -10.83 7.26 26.23
C HIS A 197 -9.89 6.23 25.59
N ASN A 198 -8.64 6.64 25.34
CA ASN A 198 -7.61 5.83 24.66
C ASN A 198 -7.08 4.66 25.53
N ASP A 199 -7.84 4.28 26.55
CA ASP A 199 -7.51 3.20 27.45
C ASP A 199 -7.68 1.85 26.75
N LYS A 200 -6.90 0.87 27.18
CA LYS A 200 -6.85 -0.48 26.60
C LYS A 200 -8.17 -1.22 26.88
N ILE A 201 -9.21 -0.93 26.11
CA ILE A 201 -10.49 -1.61 26.23
C ILE A 201 -10.40 -2.96 25.53
N LEU A 202 -10.49 -4.02 26.33
CA LEU A 202 -10.68 -5.37 25.85
C LEU A 202 -12.15 -5.58 25.49
N PHE A 203 -12.43 -5.68 24.19
CA PHE A 203 -13.72 -6.14 23.71
C PHE A 203 -13.72 -7.68 23.67
N TYR A 204 -14.56 -8.30 24.52
CA TYR A 204 -14.72 -9.77 24.55
C TYR A 204 -15.58 -10.33 23.41
N GLY A 205 -16.17 -9.45 22.58
CA GLY A 205 -16.99 -9.81 21.43
C GLY A 205 -16.22 -9.71 20.10
N THR A 206 -16.80 -10.27 19.03
CA THR A 206 -16.26 -10.06 17.68
C THR A 206 -16.24 -8.58 17.32
N GLU A 207 -15.29 -8.15 16.48
CA GLU A 207 -15.24 -6.78 15.95
C GLU A 207 -16.61 -6.32 15.43
N LYS A 208 -17.29 -7.18 14.65
CA LYS A 208 -18.63 -6.90 14.14
C LYS A 208 -19.60 -6.61 15.28
N PHE A 209 -19.67 -7.49 16.28
CA PHE A 209 -20.61 -7.34 17.39
C PHE A 209 -20.37 -6.03 18.17
N THR A 210 -19.11 -5.67 18.37
CA THR A 210 -18.73 -4.44 19.07
C THR A 210 -19.09 -3.19 18.27
N MET A 211 -18.76 -3.17 16.98
CA MET A 211 -18.84 -1.97 16.14
C MET A 211 -20.21 -1.79 15.46
N GLU A 212 -21.04 -2.82 15.37
CA GLU A 212 -22.36 -2.75 14.70
C GLU A 212 -23.30 -1.74 15.38
N LYS A 213 -23.25 -1.62 16.70
CA LYS A 213 -24.03 -0.62 17.43
C LYS A 213 -23.61 0.81 17.09
N LEU A 214 -22.30 1.06 17.01
CA LEU A 214 -21.76 2.36 16.60
C LEU A 214 -22.14 2.69 15.16
N TYR A 215 -22.00 1.73 14.24
CA TYR A 215 -22.37 1.95 12.85
C TYR A 215 -23.85 2.35 12.72
N ARG A 216 -24.76 1.65 13.40
CA ARG A 216 -26.18 1.99 13.42
C ARG A 216 -26.43 3.38 13.97
N LEU A 217 -25.82 3.72 15.11
CA LEU A 217 -25.92 5.05 15.71
C LEU A 217 -25.46 6.15 14.73
N PHE A 218 -24.31 5.96 14.07
CA PHE A 218 -23.79 6.93 13.12
C PHE A 218 -24.70 7.13 11.91
N VAL A 219 -25.31 6.06 11.41
CA VAL A 219 -26.29 6.12 10.32
C VAL A 219 -27.58 6.82 10.77
N GLU A 220 -28.10 6.47 11.95
CA GLU A 220 -29.33 7.04 12.51
C GLU A 220 -29.19 8.54 12.79
N LYS A 221 -28.02 8.98 13.29
CA LYS A 221 -27.69 10.39 13.52
C LYS A 221 -27.28 11.13 12.25
N GLY A 222 -27.22 10.44 11.11
CA GLY A 222 -26.90 11.05 9.81
C GLY A 222 -25.44 11.48 9.64
N VAL A 223 -24.55 11.10 10.55
CA VAL A 223 -23.10 11.43 10.47
C VAL A 223 -22.32 10.45 9.59
N LEU A 224 -22.92 9.32 9.23
CA LEU A 224 -22.35 8.34 8.30
C LEU A 224 -23.41 7.85 7.30
N LYS A 225 -23.04 7.79 6.02
CA LYS A 225 -23.93 7.24 4.98
C LYS A 225 -24.14 5.74 5.22
N ASN A 226 -25.39 5.29 5.08
CA ASN A 226 -25.73 3.87 5.10
C ASN A 226 -25.23 3.19 3.83
N ALA A 227 -23.98 2.74 3.85
CA ALA A 227 -23.29 2.15 2.71
C ALA A 227 -22.51 0.91 3.17
N THR A 228 -22.56 -0.15 2.37
CA THR A 228 -21.93 -1.44 2.70
C THR A 228 -20.42 -1.33 2.91
N ASP A 229 -19.74 -0.42 2.21
CA ASP A 229 -18.30 -0.17 2.38
C ASP A 229 -17.99 0.53 3.71
N ASN A 230 -18.82 1.49 4.14
CA ASN A 230 -18.70 2.11 5.46
C ASN A 230 -18.93 1.09 6.58
N GLU A 231 -19.96 0.24 6.45
CA GLU A 231 -20.20 -0.86 7.39
C GLU A 231 -18.99 -1.81 7.43
N MET A 232 -18.42 -2.16 6.27
CA MET A 232 -17.23 -3.02 6.17
C MET A 232 -16.02 -2.40 6.87
N ILE A 233 -15.76 -1.10 6.70
CA ILE A 233 -14.62 -0.43 7.34
C ILE A 233 -14.76 -0.48 8.86
N LEU A 234 -15.94 -0.13 9.39
CA LEU A 234 -16.17 -0.07 10.85
C LEU A 234 -16.31 -1.43 11.50
N THR A 235 -16.95 -2.41 10.86
CA THR A 235 -17.32 -3.68 11.51
C THR A 235 -16.49 -4.87 11.03
N GLY A 236 -15.59 -4.65 10.07
CA GLY A 236 -14.86 -5.69 9.35
C GLY A 236 -15.69 -6.38 8.26
N VAL A 237 -17.02 -6.19 8.24
CA VAL A 237 -17.93 -6.87 7.31
C VAL A 237 -19.15 -6.02 6.96
N GLY A 238 -19.31 -5.68 5.68
CA GLY A 238 -20.53 -5.07 5.16
C GLY A 238 -21.56 -6.11 4.69
N GLN A 239 -22.85 -5.85 4.90
CA GLN A 239 -23.96 -6.62 4.34
C GLN A 239 -24.55 -5.91 3.12
N ASN A 240 -24.72 -6.64 2.02
CA ASN A 240 -25.49 -6.19 0.86
C ASN A 240 -26.45 -7.31 0.43
N GLY A 241 -27.64 -7.31 1.04
CA GLY A 241 -28.62 -8.38 0.88
C GLY A 241 -28.04 -9.72 1.34
N LYS A 242 -27.92 -10.70 0.42
CA LYS A 242 -27.31 -12.02 0.72
C LYS A 242 -25.78 -12.04 0.55
N ARG A 243 -25.16 -10.97 0.05
CA ARG A 243 -23.72 -10.92 -0.20
C ARG A 243 -23.00 -10.23 0.95
N LYS A 244 -21.87 -10.81 1.34
CA LYS A 244 -20.98 -10.30 2.38
C LYS A 244 -19.80 -9.59 1.72
N LEU A 245 -19.52 -8.37 2.13
CA LEU A 245 -18.31 -7.64 1.77
C LEU A 245 -17.33 -7.71 2.95
N SER A 246 -16.24 -8.45 2.78
CA SER A 246 -15.20 -8.57 3.81
C SER A 246 -14.15 -7.48 3.67
N ARG A 247 -13.61 -6.99 4.80
CA ARG A 247 -12.52 -6.02 4.85
C ARG A 247 -11.19 -6.61 4.37
N THR A 248 -11.06 -6.70 3.05
CA THR A 248 -9.82 -7.05 2.34
C THR A 248 -9.14 -5.79 1.85
N LEU A 249 -7.85 -5.86 1.51
CA LEU A 249 -7.09 -4.73 0.96
C LEU A 249 -7.76 -4.16 -0.30
N GLY A 250 -8.23 -5.02 -1.19
CA GLY A 250 -9.00 -4.61 -2.36
C GLY A 250 -10.36 -3.99 -2.01
N GLY A 251 -11.02 -4.44 -0.94
CA GLY A 251 -12.25 -3.82 -0.43
C GLY A 251 -12.00 -2.42 0.12
N LEU A 252 -10.95 -2.26 0.93
CA LEU A 252 -10.54 -0.98 1.51
C LEU A 252 -10.21 0.05 0.43
N LEU A 253 -9.30 -0.29 -0.49
CA LEU A 253 -8.82 0.61 -1.55
C LEU A 253 -9.89 1.00 -2.59
N ASN A 254 -11.01 0.27 -2.65
CA ASN A 254 -12.13 0.57 -3.54
C ASN A 254 -13.28 1.31 -2.85
N SER A 255 -13.28 1.39 -1.51
CA SER A 255 -14.31 2.08 -0.74
C SER A 255 -14.34 3.58 -1.06
N ASN A 256 -15.52 4.19 -0.93
CA ASN A 256 -15.66 5.63 -1.15
C ASN A 256 -14.93 6.42 -0.07
N PHE A 257 -15.01 5.97 1.19
CA PHE A 257 -14.31 6.60 2.30
C PHE A 257 -12.80 6.64 2.08
N ALA A 258 -12.16 5.53 1.65
CA ALA A 258 -10.73 5.54 1.36
C ALA A 258 -10.35 6.52 0.22
N LYS A 259 -11.19 6.66 -0.81
CA LYS A 259 -10.98 7.64 -1.90
C LYS A 259 -11.09 9.09 -1.43
N GLU A 260 -12.01 9.33 -0.50
CA GLU A 260 -12.22 10.64 0.11
C GLU A 260 -11.06 11.00 1.05
N GLU A 261 -10.50 10.03 1.77
CA GLU A 261 -9.54 10.28 2.86
C GLU A 261 -8.06 10.13 2.46
N ILE A 262 -7.71 9.20 1.57
CA ILE A 262 -6.32 8.94 1.18
C ILE A 262 -5.88 9.93 0.10
N LEU A 263 -4.65 10.42 0.19
CA LEU A 263 -4.00 11.23 -0.84
C LEU A 263 -4.03 10.50 -2.20
N PRO A 264 -4.39 11.19 -3.30
CA PRO A 264 -4.60 10.53 -4.59
C PRO A 264 -3.36 9.81 -5.11
N GLU A 265 -2.17 10.33 -4.81
CA GLU A 265 -0.87 9.75 -5.19
C GLU A 265 -0.68 8.37 -4.53
N TYR A 266 -0.86 8.30 -3.21
CA TYR A 266 -0.77 7.06 -2.46
C TYR A 266 -1.86 6.05 -2.87
N LEU A 267 -3.09 6.52 -3.05
CA LEU A 267 -4.19 5.67 -3.49
C LEU A 267 -3.91 5.05 -4.86
N ALA A 268 -3.43 5.85 -5.82
CA ALA A 268 -3.11 5.39 -7.16
C ALA A 268 -2.00 4.33 -7.14
N VAL A 269 -0.93 4.55 -6.36
CA VAL A 269 0.15 3.57 -6.23
C VAL A 269 -0.34 2.28 -5.56
N MET A 270 -1.08 2.37 -4.46
CA MET A 270 -1.64 1.18 -3.80
C MET A 270 -2.61 0.39 -4.69
N GLN A 271 -3.46 1.07 -5.46
CA GLN A 271 -4.36 0.41 -6.42
C GLN A 271 -3.58 -0.26 -7.56
N ASN A 272 -2.56 0.42 -8.09
CA ASN A 272 -1.69 -0.18 -9.11
C ASN A 272 -0.97 -1.42 -8.55
N PHE A 273 -0.45 -1.34 -7.33
CA PHE A 273 0.35 -2.40 -6.71
C PHE A 273 -0.50 -3.59 -6.25
N PHE A 274 -1.53 -3.37 -5.44
CA PHE A 274 -2.29 -4.45 -4.83
C PHE A 274 -3.47 -4.94 -5.66
N ILE A 275 -4.07 -4.11 -6.52
CA ILE A 275 -5.25 -4.50 -7.31
C ILE A 275 -4.84 -4.85 -8.74
N LYS A 276 -4.22 -3.91 -9.47
CA LYS A 276 -3.92 -4.09 -10.89
C LYS A 276 -2.81 -5.11 -11.12
N LEU A 277 -1.70 -4.99 -10.39
CA LEU A 277 -0.63 -5.97 -10.43
C LEU A 277 -1.01 -7.25 -9.69
N ASN A 278 -1.77 -7.14 -8.61
CA ASN A 278 -2.17 -8.25 -7.75
C ASN A 278 -0.96 -8.96 -7.13
N ILE A 279 -0.02 -8.15 -6.60
CA ILE A 279 1.27 -8.62 -6.09
C ILE A 279 1.11 -9.72 -5.03
N ARG A 280 0.14 -9.59 -4.12
CA ARG A 280 -0.16 -10.61 -3.10
C ARG A 280 -0.41 -11.99 -3.74
N ASN A 281 -1.30 -12.08 -4.72
CA ASN A 281 -1.59 -13.37 -5.35
C ASN A 281 -0.42 -13.86 -6.21
N CYS A 282 0.32 -12.96 -6.84
CA CYS A 282 1.51 -13.31 -7.60
C CYS A 282 2.60 -13.95 -6.72
N ILE A 283 2.85 -13.40 -5.53
CA ILE A 283 3.79 -13.96 -4.54
C ILE A 283 3.26 -15.29 -4.00
N MET A 284 2.00 -15.32 -3.53
CA MET A 284 1.42 -16.50 -2.87
C MET A 284 1.28 -17.72 -3.77
N HIS A 285 1.06 -17.52 -5.07
CA HIS A 285 0.75 -18.60 -6.01
C HIS A 285 1.81 -18.77 -7.10
N GLY A 286 2.91 -18.00 -7.06
CA GLY A 286 3.95 -18.05 -8.09
C GLY A 286 3.46 -17.66 -9.48
N LEU A 287 2.51 -16.72 -9.58
CA LEU A 287 1.85 -16.36 -10.83
C LEU A 287 2.70 -15.36 -11.63
N GLY A 288 3.78 -15.85 -12.23
CA GLY A 288 4.44 -15.19 -13.36
C GLY A 288 5.84 -15.72 -13.64
N LYS A 289 6.09 -16.06 -14.91
CA LYS A 289 7.39 -16.53 -15.41
C LYS A 289 8.31 -15.41 -15.91
N THR A 290 7.81 -14.18 -15.96
CA THR A 290 8.46 -13.06 -16.67
C THR A 290 8.94 -11.94 -15.75
N PHE A 291 8.75 -12.09 -14.44
CA PHE A 291 9.23 -11.15 -13.42
C PHE A 291 9.39 -11.86 -12.07
N ASP A 292 10.42 -11.49 -11.31
CA ASP A 292 10.64 -12.00 -9.97
C ASP A 292 9.85 -11.20 -8.93
N TYR A 293 8.74 -11.74 -8.43
CA TYR A 293 7.91 -11.05 -7.44
C TYR A 293 8.52 -11.01 -6.03
N LEU A 294 9.65 -11.68 -5.78
CA LEU A 294 10.41 -11.59 -4.54
C LEU A 294 11.46 -10.47 -4.59
N ASN A 295 11.52 -9.72 -5.70
CA ASN A 295 12.45 -8.62 -5.90
C ASN A 295 12.40 -7.62 -4.73
N ILE A 296 13.57 -7.34 -4.16
CA ILE A 296 13.76 -6.43 -3.02
C ILE A 296 13.24 -5.00 -3.26
N GLY A 297 13.15 -4.56 -4.52
CA GLY A 297 12.51 -3.29 -4.88
C GLY A 297 11.01 -3.28 -4.56
N LEU A 298 10.28 -4.37 -4.84
CA LEU A 298 8.87 -4.49 -4.45
C LEU A 298 8.70 -4.52 -2.94
N VAL A 299 9.62 -5.20 -2.23
CA VAL A 299 9.66 -5.22 -0.77
C VAL A 299 9.90 -3.83 -0.20
N SER A 300 10.79 -3.05 -0.81
CA SER A 300 11.08 -1.66 -0.41
C SER A 300 9.85 -0.77 -0.54
N ILE A 301 9.06 -0.92 -1.61
CA ILE A 301 7.76 -0.23 -1.75
C ILE A 301 6.81 -0.63 -0.63
N MET A 302 6.70 -1.92 -0.33
CA MET A 302 5.80 -2.41 0.70
C MET A 302 6.19 -1.91 2.11
N PHE A 303 7.47 -1.86 2.45
CA PHE A 303 7.92 -1.27 3.72
C PHE A 303 7.59 0.22 3.79
N GLN A 304 7.91 0.98 2.73
CA GLN A 304 7.63 2.41 2.72
C GLN A 304 6.13 2.68 2.89
N LEU A 305 5.27 1.96 2.15
CA LEU A 305 3.82 2.05 2.31
C LEU A 305 3.36 1.68 3.72
N LEU A 306 3.92 0.63 4.34
CA LEU A 306 3.56 0.24 5.69
C LEU A 306 3.90 1.33 6.71
N TRP A 307 5.09 1.93 6.61
CA TRP A 307 5.50 3.02 7.48
C TRP A 307 4.60 4.25 7.29
N ASP A 308 4.37 4.68 6.05
CA ASP A 308 3.54 5.84 5.75
C ASP A 308 2.07 5.63 6.18
N ILE A 309 1.57 4.38 6.15
CA ILE A 309 0.25 4.03 6.68
C ILE A 309 0.21 4.19 8.21
N VAL A 310 1.19 3.63 8.91
CA VAL A 310 1.23 3.64 10.39
C VAL A 310 1.40 5.06 10.92
N ASP A 311 2.25 5.86 10.26
CA ASP A 311 2.50 7.27 10.60
C ASP A 311 1.38 8.20 10.12
N CYS A 312 0.33 7.65 9.51
CA CYS A 312 -0.83 8.38 8.98
C CYS A 312 -0.48 9.41 7.89
N GLU A 313 0.71 9.34 7.29
CA GLU A 313 1.16 10.25 6.22
C GLU A 313 0.34 10.11 4.93
N ILE A 314 -0.30 8.96 4.69
CA ILE A 314 -1.05 8.74 3.45
C ILE A 314 -2.39 9.50 3.36
N PHE A 315 -2.83 10.14 4.45
CA PHE A 315 -4.16 10.76 4.54
C PHE A 315 -4.11 12.26 4.25
N LYS A 316 -5.20 12.77 3.68
CA LYS A 316 -5.45 14.21 3.63
C LYS A 316 -5.69 14.72 5.05
N ASP A 317 -5.25 15.94 5.36
CA ASP A 317 -5.49 16.60 6.65
C ASP A 317 -6.97 16.57 7.06
#